data_AF-A0A960PEZ1-F1
#
_entry.id   AF-A0A960PEZ1-F1
#
_cell.length_a   1.000
_cell.length_b   1.000
_cell.length_c   1.000
_cell.angle_alpha   90.00
_cell.angle_beta   90.00
_cell.angle_gamma   90.00
#
_symmetry.space_group_name_H-M   'P 1'
#
loop_
_entity.id
_entity.type
_entity.pdbx_description
1 polymer ?
#
loop_
_entity_poly.entity_id
_entity_poly.type
_entity_poly.pdbx_seq_one_letter_code
_entity_poly.pdbx_strand_id
1 'polypeptide(L)' 'MNSAATTLNLASIIEHHAKLTPDNEAIVWNDVRMTYRQLNEASNRVANALLKMGIGHGDKV' A
#
# COMPACT_ATOMS: atom_id res chain seq x y z
N MET A 1 25.89 -5.36 -3.09
CA MET A 1 24.79 -5.71 -2.17
C MET A 1 24.75 -4.66 -1.09
N ASN A 2 24.04 -3.55 -1.31
CA ASN A 2 23.79 -2.59 -0.24
C ASN A 2 22.37 -2.85 0.22
N SER A 3 22.24 -3.49 1.38
CA SER A 3 20.97 -3.62 2.09
C SER A 3 20.45 -2.20 2.30
N ALA A 4 19.53 -1.75 1.45
CA ALA A 4 18.62 -0.69 1.81
C ALA A 4 17.95 -1.21 3.09
N ALA A 5 18.38 -0.70 4.24
CA ALA A 5 17.73 -0.97 5.51
C ALA A 5 16.24 -0.82 5.24
N THR A 6 15.50 -1.93 5.34
CA THR A 6 14.07 -1.97 5.05
C THR A 6 13.42 -0.92 5.92
N THR A 7 13.24 0.27 5.37
CA THR A 7 12.69 1.39 6.12
C THR A 7 11.24 1.03 6.27
N LEU A 8 10.88 0.67 7.50
CA LEU A 8 9.53 0.23 7.82
C LEU A 8 8.61 1.45 7.64
N ASN A 9 8.04 1.57 6.46
CA ASN A 9 7.01 2.55 6.14
C ASN A 9 5.69 1.82 5.91
N LEU A 10 4.60 2.58 5.87
CA LEU A 10 3.26 2.00 5.76
C LEU A 10 3.10 1.12 4.50
N ALA A 11 3.66 1.56 3.37
CA ALA A 11 3.61 0.79 2.12
C ALA A 11 4.31 -0.57 2.29
N SER A 12 5.49 -0.61 2.92
CA SER A 12 6.24 -1.85 3.14
C SER A 12 5.48 -2.90 3.97
N ILE A 13 4.68 -2.47 4.94
CA ILE A 13 3.83 -3.36 5.76
C ILE A 13 2.72 -3.95 4.89
N ILE A 14 2.05 -3.11 4.09
CA ILE A 14 0.98 -3.55 3.19
C ILE A 14 1.52 -4.52 2.13
N GLU A 15 2.64 -4.18 1.49
CA GLU A 15 3.28 -5.02 0.46
C GLU A 15 3.75 -6.37 1.01
N HIS A 16 4.26 -6.40 2.24
CA HIS A 16 4.69 -7.64 2.90
C HIS A 16 3.52 -8.60 3.08
N HIS A 17 2.41 -8.13 3.64
CA HIS A 17 1.21 -8.95 3.83
C HIS A 17 0.50 -9.27 2.51
N ALA A 18 0.52 -8.37 1.52
CA ALA A 18 -0.01 -8.68 0.19
C ALA A 18 0.76 -9.80 -0.53
N LYS A 19 2.03 -10.04 -0.16
CA LYS A 19 2.84 -11.15 -0.68
C LYS A 19 2.64 -12.44 0.10
N LEU A 20 2.66 -12.37 1.43
CA LEU A 20 2.65 -13.57 2.28
C LEU A 20 1.24 -14.06 2.63
N THR A 21 0.29 -13.15 2.80
CA THR A 21 -1.07 -13.44 3.24
C THR A 21 -2.08 -12.61 2.44
N PRO A 22 -2.11 -12.75 1.09
CA PRO A 22 -2.86 -11.86 0.20
C PRO A 22 -4.36 -11.83 0.46
N ASP A 23 -4.91 -12.95 0.92
CA ASP A 23 -6.35 -13.18 1.07
C ASP A 23 -6.84 -12.94 2.51
N ASN A 24 -5.93 -12.61 3.43
CA ASN A 24 -6.30 -12.18 4.78
C ASN A 24 -6.94 -10.79 4.74
N GLU A 25 -7.93 -10.56 5.60
CA GLU A 25 -8.60 -9.26 5.75
C GLU A 25 -7.63 -8.22 6.32
N ALA A 26 -7.45 -7.12 5.60
CA ALA A 26 -6.64 -5.97 6.00
C ALA A 26 -7.50 -4.83 6.56
N ILE A 27 -8.72 -4.67 6.03
CA ILE A 27 -9.70 -3.68 6.48
C ILE A 27 -11.03 -4.38 6.70
N VAL A 28 -11.62 -4.14 7.87
CA VAL A 28 -12.98 -4.53 8.22
C VAL A 28 -13.69 -3.29 8.75
N TRP A 29 -14.72 -2.86 8.05
CA TRP A 29 -15.59 -1.75 8.45
C TRP A 29 -17.02 -2.08 8.05
N ASN A 30 -17.90 -2.32 9.03
CA ASN A 30 -19.27 -2.79 8.76
C ASN A 30 -19.25 -3.99 7.80
N ASP A 31 -19.95 -3.88 6.66
CA ASP A 31 -20.00 -4.90 5.60
C ASP A 31 -18.83 -4.81 4.61
N VAL A 32 -17.98 -3.78 4.72
CA VAL A 32 -16.80 -3.62 3.88
C VAL A 32 -15.69 -4.51 4.41
N ARG A 33 -15.27 -5.46 3.58
CA ARG A 33 -14.10 -6.30 3.82
C ARG A 33 -13.14 -6.16 2.66
N MET A 34 -11.89 -5.83 2.96
CA MET A 34 -10.86 -5.70 1.95
C MET A 34 -9.62 -6.50 2.35
N THR A 35 -9.15 -7.34 1.44
CA THR A 35 -7.95 -8.16 1.66
C THR A 35 -6.68 -7.34 1.50
N TYR A 36 -5.54 -7.85 2.00
CA TYR A 36 -4.24 -7.20 1.78
C TYR A 36 -3.91 -7.04 0.29
N ARG A 37 -4.29 -7.99 -0.56
CA ARG A 37 -4.15 -7.87 -2.02
C ARG A 37 -4.92 -6.66 -2.56
N GLN A 38 -6.20 -6.56 -2.22
CA GLN A 38 -7.07 -5.49 -2.68
C GLN A 38 -6.61 -4.11 -2.15
N LEU A 39 -6.17 -4.05 -0.90
CA LEU A 39 -5.61 -2.83 -0.31
C LEU A 39 -4.36 -2.38 -1.05
N ASN A 40 -3.43 -3.29 -1.32
CA ASN A 40 -2.20 -2.97 -2.05
C ASN A 40 -2.50 -2.47 -3.48
N GLU A 41 -3.39 -3.14 -4.19
CA GLU A 41 -3.82 -2.71 -5.53
C GLU A 41 -4.49 -1.33 -5.51
N ALA A 42 -5.39 -1.07 -4.55
CA ALA A 42 -6.05 0.22 -4.40
C ALA A 42 -5.05 1.35 -4.09
N SER A 43 -4.13 1.12 -3.14
CA SER A 43 -3.06 2.06 -2.80
C SER A 43 -2.19 2.37 -4.02
N ASN A 44 -1.81 1.35 -4.80
CA ASN A 44 -1.03 1.54 -6.02
C ASN A 44 -1.79 2.32 -7.10
N ARG A 45 -3.11 2.12 -7.23
CA ARG A 45 -3.93 2.93 -8.14
C ARG A 45 -3.95 4.40 -7.75
N VAL A 46 -4.12 4.69 -6.45
CA VAL A 46 -4.09 6.06 -5.93
C VAL A 46 -2.72 6.68 -6.13
N ALA A 47 -1.63 5.99 -5.77
CA ALA A 47 -0.26 6.47 -5.96
C ALA A 47 0.03 6.83 -7.42
N ASN A 48 -0.35 5.95 -8.36
CA ASN A 48 -0.18 6.23 -9.79
C ASN A 48 -1.03 7.42 -10.29
N ALA A 49 -2.22 7.63 -9.72
CA ALA A 49 -3.04 8.79 -10.05
C ALA A 49 -2.41 10.09 -9.53
N LEU A 50 -1.91 10.10 -8.29
CA LEU A 50 -1.21 11.26 -7.70
C LEU A 50 0.04 11.61 -8.51
N LEU A 51 0.84 10.62 -8.91
CA LEU A 51 2.00 10.83 -9.79
C LEU A 51 1.60 11.46 -11.14
N LYS A 52 0.49 11.00 -11.73
CA LYS A 52 -0.04 11.59 -12.97
C LYS A 52 -0.54 13.03 -12.80
N MET A 53 -0.94 13.42 -11.59
CA MET A 53 -1.29 14.80 -11.24
C MET A 53 -0.07 15.68 -10.93
N GLY A 54 1.15 15.11 -10.94
CA GLY A 54 2.39 15.83 -10.63
C GLY A 54 2.72 15.90 -9.15
N ILE A 55 1.99 15.17 -8.28
CA ILE A 55 2.23 15.13 -6.84
C ILE A 55 3.38 14.17 -6.54
N GLY A 56 4.35 14.63 -5.76
CA GLY A 56 5.57 13.93 -5.41
C GLY A 56 5.93 14.00 -3.92
N HIS A 57 7.18 13.66 -3.62
CA HIS A 57 7.68 13.64 -2.25
C HIS A 57 7.71 15.05 -1.65
N GLY A 58 7.13 15.21 -0.46
CA GLY A 58 7.06 16.49 0.25
C GLY A 58 5.78 17.29 -0.03
N ASP A 59 5.02 16.91 -1.05
CA ASP A 59 3.72 17.51 -1.32
C ASP A 59 2.67 17.06 -0.29
N LYS A 60 1.66 17.90 -0.09
CA LYS A 60 0.58 17.67 0.87
C LYS A 60 -0.70 17.33 0.12
N VAL A 61 -1.39 16.27 0.58
CA VAL A 61 -2.65 15.75 0.03
C VAL A 61 -3.67 15.64 1.14
#